data_AF-A0A950Y7E2-F1
#
_entry.id   AF-A0A950Y7E2-F1
#
_cell.length_a   1.000
_cell.length_b   1.000
_cell.length_c   1.000
_cell.angle_alpha   90.00
_cell.angle_beta   90.00
_cell.angle_gamma   90.00
#
_symmetry.space_group_name_H-M   'P 1'
#
loop_
_entity.id
_entity.type
_entity.pdbx_description
1 polymer ?
#
loop_
_entity_poly.entity_id
_entity_poly.type
_entity_poly.pdbx_seq_one_letter_code
_entity_poly.pdbx_strand_id
1 'polypeptide(L)'
;MDVKQYYRKMREIENTLTEKDVLVMSLETPDGGKAGVLSEVSREVAAKLMVEGRAVLATAEEKQAYVDDQANARKLAHKAELARRLQVAIIADSDFENIAGRQPNGDLERQK
;
A
#
# COMPACT_ATOMS: atom_id res chain seq x y z
N MET A 1 -32.11 14.85 5.34
CA MET A 1 -31.14 15.01 4.23
C MET A 1 -31.94 15.00 2.92
N ASP A 2 -31.86 16.06 2.12
CA ASP A 2 -32.49 16.05 0.79
C ASP A 2 -31.59 15.27 -0.17
N VAL A 3 -32.00 14.03 -0.45
CA VAL A 3 -31.27 13.08 -1.28
C VAL A 3 -31.06 13.62 -2.70
N LYS A 4 -32.05 14.35 -3.25
CA LYS A 4 -31.94 14.95 -4.59
C LYS A 4 -30.88 16.05 -4.61
N GLN A 5 -30.83 16.89 -3.57
CA GLN A 5 -29.79 17.91 -3.47
C GLN A 5 -28.40 17.30 -3.28
N TYR A 6 -28.28 16.22 -2.50
CA TYR A 6 -27.01 15.52 -2.30
C TYR A 6 -26.43 15.01 -3.63
N TYR A 7 -27.21 14.25 -4.41
CA TYR A 7 -26.73 13.74 -5.68
C TYR A 7 -26.48 14.84 -6.71
N ARG A 8 -27.22 15.95 -6.65
CA ARG A 8 -26.96 17.11 -7.50
C ARG A 8 -25.59 17.72 -7.20
N LYS A 9 -25.28 18.00 -5.93
CA LYS A 9 -23.97 18.53 -5.52
C LYS A 9 -22.84 17.56 -5.85
N MET A 10 -23.06 16.27 -5.67
CA MET A 10 -22.09 15.24 -6.03
C MET A 10 -21.77 15.28 -7.52
N ARG A 11 -22.78 15.36 -8.40
CA ARG A 11 -22.60 15.49 -9.86
C ARG A 11 -21.94 16.81 -10.24
N GLU A 12 -22.25 17.91 -9.57
CA GLU A 12 -21.61 19.21 -9.81
C GLU A 12 -20.11 19.14 -9.53
N ILE A 13 -19.70 18.57 -8.40
CA ILE A 13 -18.29 18.39 -8.05
C ILE A 13 -17.62 17.37 -8.98
N GLU A 14 -18.27 16.24 -9.28
CA GLU A 14 -17.72 15.24 -10.20
C GLU A 14 -17.39 15.85 -11.58
N ASN A 15 -18.23 16.76 -12.08
CA ASN A 15 -18.02 17.45 -13.34
C ASN A 15 -16.87 18.47 -13.33
N THR A 16 -16.43 18.95 -12.16
CA THR A 16 -15.24 19.82 -12.07
C THR A 16 -13.94 19.01 -12.11
N LEU A 17 -14.02 17.71 -11.86
CA LEU A 17 -12.88 16.80 -11.90
C LEU A 17 -12.68 16.25 -13.31
N THR A 18 -11.62 16.68 -13.98
CA THR A 18 -11.30 16.27 -15.36
C THR A 18 -10.63 14.89 -15.42
N GLU A 19 -9.77 14.60 -14.45
CA GLU A 19 -8.99 13.36 -14.33
C GLU A 19 -9.86 12.21 -13.81
N LYS A 20 -9.68 10.98 -14.31
CA LYS A 20 -10.46 9.81 -13.86
C LYS A 20 -10.24 9.49 -12.38
N ASP A 21 -9.00 9.60 -11.95
CA ASP A 21 -8.52 9.31 -10.60
C ASP A 21 -7.85 10.58 -10.09
N VAL A 22 -8.20 10.99 -8.87
CA VAL A 22 -7.75 12.24 -8.25
C VAL A 22 -7.21 11.98 -6.86
N LEU A 23 -6.26 12.81 -6.45
CA LEU A 23 -5.71 12.80 -5.10
C LEU A 23 -6.56 13.68 -4.18
N VAL A 24 -7.02 13.08 -3.09
CA VAL A 24 -7.73 13.76 -2.02
C VAL A 24 -6.98 13.61 -0.70
N MET A 25 -7.01 14.66 0.12
CA MET A 25 -6.49 14.64 1.48
C MET A 25 -7.65 14.42 2.45
N SER A 26 -7.52 13.42 3.33
CA SER A 26 -8.51 13.16 4.37
C SER A 26 -8.56 14.31 5.38
N LEU A 27 -9.77 14.69 5.76
CA LEU A 27 -10.03 15.57 6.89
C LEU A 27 -10.25 14.74 8.17
N GLU A 28 -10.15 15.40 9.31
CA GLU A 28 -10.52 14.79 10.58
C GLU A 28 -12.01 14.48 10.56
N THR A 29 -12.35 13.22 10.81
CA THR A 29 -13.75 12.78 10.86
C THR A 29 -14.10 12.33 12.27
N PRO A 30 -15.34 12.58 12.74
CA PRO A 30 -15.79 12.16 14.07
C PRO A 30 -15.66 10.64 14.30
N ASP A 31 -15.64 9.86 13.23
CA ASP A 31 -15.52 8.40 13.25
C ASP A 31 -14.07 7.91 13.49
N GLY A 32 -13.14 8.82 13.82
CA GLY A 32 -11.74 8.48 14.11
C GLY A 32 -10.85 8.35 12.88
N GLY A 33 -11.26 8.91 11.74
CA GLY A 33 -10.43 8.92 10.53
C GLY A 33 -9.17 9.77 10.73
N LYS A 34 -8.02 9.24 10.30
CA LYS A 34 -6.75 9.96 10.34
C LYS A 34 -6.76 11.09 9.31
N ALA A 35 -6.63 12.33 9.78
CA ALA A 35 -6.48 13.51 8.93
C ALA A 35 -5.10 13.56 8.25
N GLY A 36 -5.01 14.23 7.11
CA GLY A 36 -3.75 14.48 6.40
C GLY A 36 -3.22 13.29 5.60
N VAL A 37 -4.04 12.26 5.35
CA VAL A 37 -3.65 11.13 4.51
C VAL A 37 -4.06 11.44 3.07
N LEU A 38 -3.09 11.41 2.16
CA LEU A 38 -3.34 11.50 0.73
C LEU A 38 -3.74 10.14 0.18
N SER A 39 -4.78 10.11 -0.63
CA SER A 39 -5.27 8.89 -1.27
C SER A 39 -5.76 9.18 -2.68
N GLU A 40 -5.38 8.31 -3.60
CA GLU A 40 -5.84 8.34 -4.98
C GLU A 40 -7.16 7.57 -5.09
N VAL A 41 -8.22 8.25 -5.52
CA VAL A 41 -9.57 7.71 -5.61
C VAL A 41 -10.24 8.13 -6.91
N SER A 42 -11.28 7.41 -7.33
CA SER A 42 -12.06 7.80 -8.51
C SER A 42 -12.79 9.13 -8.29
N ARG A 43 -13.12 9.84 -9.37
CA ARG A 43 -13.91 11.09 -9.32
C ARG A 43 -15.19 10.99 -8.52
N GLU A 44 -15.93 9.90 -8.69
CA GLU A 44 -17.20 9.69 -8.00
C GLU A 44 -17.00 9.61 -6.48
N VAL A 45 -15.97 8.88 -6.05
CA VAL A 45 -15.61 8.75 -4.64
C VAL A 45 -15.09 10.08 -4.09
N ALA A 46 -14.25 10.80 -4.83
CA ALA A 46 -13.78 12.13 -4.44
C ALA A 46 -14.95 13.10 -4.24
N ALA A 47 -15.87 13.17 -5.21
CA ALA A 47 -17.04 14.04 -5.12
C ALA A 47 -17.90 13.70 -3.91
N LYS A 48 -18.13 12.40 -3.65
CA LYS A 48 -18.82 11.93 -2.44
C LYS A 48 -18.13 12.42 -1.16
N LEU A 49 -16.83 12.19 -1.02
CA LEU A 49 -16.06 12.57 0.16
C LEU A 49 -16.05 14.09 0.39
N MET A 50 -16.00 14.87 -0.69
CA MET A 50 -16.05 16.33 -0.63
C MET A 50 -17.43 16.85 -0.20
N VAL A 51 -18.52 16.27 -0.71
CA VAL A 51 -19.90 16.63 -0.28
C VAL A 51 -20.12 16.29 1.19
N GLU A 52 -19.54 15.19 1.66
CA GLU A 52 -19.62 14.75 3.06
C GLU A 52 -18.65 15.53 3.99
N GLY A 53 -17.80 16.40 3.44
CA GLY A 53 -16.82 17.16 4.23
C GLY A 53 -15.72 16.28 4.85
N ARG A 54 -15.45 15.11 4.27
CA ARG A 54 -14.48 14.12 4.77
C ARG A 54 -13.13 14.22 4.08
N ALA A 55 -13.06 14.88 2.93
CA ALA A 55 -11.83 15.06 2.20
C ALA A 55 -11.84 16.36 1.38
N VAL A 56 -10.65 16.84 1.04
CA VAL A 56 -10.41 17.99 0.15
C VAL A 56 -9.50 17.59 -1.00
N LEU A 57 -9.57 18.31 -2.11
CA LEU A 57 -8.69 18.06 -3.24
C LEU A 57 -7.25 18.44 -2.89
N ALA A 58 -6.30 17.55 -3.19
CA ALA A 58 -4.90 17.78 -2.88
C ALA A 58 -4.32 18.93 -3.73
N THR A 59 -3.47 19.76 -3.12
CA THR A 59 -2.73 20.81 -3.82
C THR A 59 -1.69 20.22 -4.78
N ALA A 60 -1.15 21.04 -5.69
CA ALA A 60 -0.10 20.57 -6.61
C ALA A 60 1.17 20.08 -5.87
N GLU A 61 1.51 20.73 -4.75
CA GLU A 61 2.64 20.38 -3.90
C GLU A 61 2.42 19.02 -3.22
N GLU A 62 1.23 18.81 -2.67
CA GLU A 62 0.83 17.54 -2.05
C GLU A 62 0.78 16.40 -3.06
N LYS A 63 0.28 16.66 -4.28
CA LYS A 63 0.32 15.70 -5.38
C LYS A 63 1.74 15.26 -5.70
N GLN A 64 2.68 16.21 -5.76
CA GLN A 64 4.09 15.90 -6.03
C GLN A 64 4.71 15.09 -4.89
N ALA A 65 4.47 15.48 -3.64
CA ALA A 65 4.95 14.74 -2.47
C ALA A 65 4.45 13.28 -2.47
N TYR A 66 3.20 13.06 -2.84
CA TYR A 66 2.64 11.71 -2.95
C TYR A 66 3.34 10.86 -4.03
N VAL A 67 3.67 11.45 -5.18
CA VAL A 67 4.41 10.77 -6.25
C VAL A 67 5.82 10.39 -5.79
N ASP A 68 6.50 11.28 -5.07
CA ASP A 68 7.84 11.05 -4.54
C ASP A 68 7.83 9.95 -3.47
N ASP A 69 6.84 9.98 -2.57
CA ASP A 69 6.64 8.96 -1.55
C ASP A 69 6.35 7.59 -2.17
N GLN A 70 5.49 7.51 -3.20
CA GLN A 70 5.25 6.26 -3.92
C GLN A 70 6.52 5.73 -4.58
N ALA A 71 7.32 6.60 -5.21
CA ALA A 71 8.57 6.21 -5.84
C ALA A 71 9.56 5.66 -4.80
N ASN A 72 9.62 6.27 -3.61
CA ASN A 72 10.47 5.83 -2.51
C ASN A 72 9.98 4.51 -1.89
N ALA A 73 8.68 4.39 -1.62
CA ALA A 73 8.06 3.18 -1.10
C ALA A 73 8.30 1.99 -2.05
N ARG A 74 8.17 2.19 -3.37
CA ARG A 74 8.47 1.15 -4.37
C ARG A 74 9.93 0.71 -4.33
N LYS A 75 10.88 1.66 -4.22
CA LYS A 75 12.32 1.35 -4.11
C LYS A 75 12.62 0.56 -2.84
N LEU A 76 12.04 0.95 -1.71
CA LEU A 76 12.19 0.27 -0.42
C LEU A 76 11.62 -1.15 -0.47
N ALA A 77 10.40 -1.32 -1.02
CA ALA A 77 9.78 -2.63 -1.18
C ALA A 77 10.64 -3.55 -2.07
N HIS A 78 11.16 -3.03 -3.18
CA HIS A 78 12.04 -3.80 -4.07
C HIS A 78 13.35 -4.22 -3.39
N LYS A 79 13.98 -3.31 -2.61
CA LYS A 79 15.17 -3.65 -1.82
C LYS A 79 14.87 -4.71 -0.75
N ALA A 80 13.75 -4.59 -0.06
CA ALA A 80 13.32 -5.55 0.95
C ALA A 80 13.05 -6.93 0.34
N GLU A 81 12.46 -6.98 -0.85
CA GLU A 81 12.25 -8.24 -1.58
C GLU A 81 13.57 -8.90 -1.98
N LEU A 82 14.52 -8.13 -2.53
CA LEU A 82 15.85 -8.65 -2.87
C LEU A 82 16.59 -9.16 -1.62
N ALA A 83 16.56 -8.41 -0.52
CA ALA A 83 17.16 -8.83 0.75
C ALA A 83 16.54 -10.13 1.28
N ARG A 84 15.20 -10.25 1.20
CA ARG A 84 14.49 -11.49 1.57
C ARG A 84 14.91 -12.67 0.70
N ARG A 85 15.03 -12.48 -0.62
CA ARG A 85 15.49 -13.54 -1.54
C ARG A 85 16.92 -13.98 -1.22
N LEU A 86 17.83 -13.04 -0.94
CA LEU A 86 19.21 -13.34 -0.54
C LEU A 86 19.26 -14.09 0.80
N GLN A 87 18.49 -13.66 1.80
CA GLN A 87 18.42 -14.34 3.10
C GLN A 87 17.96 -15.78 2.96
N VAL A 88 16.93 -16.04 2.13
CA VAL A 88 16.46 -17.41 1.86
C VAL A 88 17.55 -18.25 1.16
N ALA A 89 18.28 -17.68 0.21
CA ALA A 89 19.37 -18.39 -0.48
C ALA A 89 20.50 -18.81 0.49
N ILE A 90 20.93 -17.90 1.38
CA ILE A 90 21.98 -18.18 2.37
C ILE A 90 21.55 -19.30 3.33
N ILE A 91 20.29 -19.29 3.78
CA ILE A 91 19.77 -20.34 4.67
C ILE A 91 19.74 -21.68 3.93
N ALA A 92 19.28 -21.70 2.68
CA ALA A 92 19.27 -22.92 1.88
C ALA A 92 20.68 -23.51 1.71
N ASP A 93 21.68 -22.69 1.39
CA ASP A 93 23.08 -23.14 1.30
C ASP A 93 23.59 -23.68 2.64
N SER A 94 23.29 -23.01 3.76
CA SER A 94 23.69 -23.48 5.09
C SER A 94 22.97 -24.78 5.52
N ASP A 95 21.73 -24.98 5.09
CA ASP A 95 21.00 -26.23 5.32
C ASP A 95 21.65 -27.34 4.50
N PHE A 96 21.99 -27.10 3.21
CA PHE A 96 22.71 -28.05 2.36
C PHE A 96 24.08 -28.46 2.94
N GLU A 97 24.85 -27.53 3.50
CA GLU A 97 26.11 -27.86 4.18
C GLU A 97 25.91 -28.70 5.44
N ASN A 98 24.85 -28.44 6.22
CA ASN A 98 24.54 -29.22 7.43
C ASN A 98 24.08 -30.65 7.14
N ILE A 99 23.34 -30.89 6.04
CA ILE A 99 23.01 -32.26 5.59
C ILE A 99 24.21 -32.95 4.92
N ALA A 100 25.05 -32.23 4.17
CA ALA A 100 26.25 -32.80 3.55
C ALA A 100 27.34 -33.17 4.58
N GLY A 101 27.39 -32.47 5.72
CA GLY A 101 28.27 -32.77 6.85
C GLY A 101 27.83 -33.96 7.72
N ARG A 102 26.61 -34.48 7.53
CA ARG A 102 26.11 -35.66 8.25
C ARG A 102 26.44 -36.93 7.45
N GLN A 103 27.66 -37.42 7.61
CA GLN A 103 28.00 -38.78 7.16
C GLN A 103 27.07 -39.79 7.84
N PRO A 104 26.35 -40.65 7.09
CA PRO A 104 25.65 -41.79 7.66
C PRO A 104 26.72 -42.84 8.04
N ASN A 105 27.30 -42.71 9.23
CA ASN A 105 28.12 -43.79 9.79
C ASN A 105 27.20 -44.97 10.08
N GLY A 106 27.48 -46.08 9.40
CA GLY A 106 26.63 -47.25 9.28
C GLY A 106 26.33 -47.92 10.61
N ASP A 107 25.03 -48.04 10.89
CA ASP A 107 24.47 -49.04 11.79
C ASP A 107 24.60 -50.43 11.13
N LEU A 108 25.77 -51.05 11.25
CA LEU A 108 26.01 -52.42 10.79
C LEU A 108 27.09 -53.10 11.63
N GLU A 109 26.73 -53.52 12.84
CA GLU A 109 27.34 -54.67 13.54
C GLU A 109 26.33 -55.16 14.59
N ARG A 110 25.39 -56.04 14.21
CA ARG A 110 25.47 -57.51 14.29
C ARG A 110 25.83 -58.04 15.68
N GLN A 111 24.80 -58.63 16.31
CA GLN A 111 24.83 -59.91 17.02
C GLN A 111 26.22 -60.49 17.35
N LYS A 112 26.54 -60.57 18.65
CA LYS A 112 26.59 -61.83 19.41
C LYS A 112 26.94 -61.58 20.88
#